data_AF-A0A3M1Y7Z5-F1
#
_entry.id   AF-A0A3M1Y7Z5-F1
#
_cell.length_a   1.000
_cell.length_b   1.000
_cell.length_c   1.000
_cell.angle_alpha   90.00
_cell.angle_beta   90.00
_cell.angle_gamma   90.00
#
_symmetry.space_group_name_H-M   'P 1'
#
loop_
_entity.id
_entity.type
_entity.pdbx_description
1 polymer ?
#
loop_
_entity_poly.entity_id
_entity_poly.type
_entity_poly.pdbx_seq_one_letter_code
_entity_poly.pdbx_strand_id
1 'polypeptide(L)'
;EEIILSGLCKKTDGEVIDTFRDRLMFPLFSSRGEPIAFGGRIISPESQAPKYLNSPQTILFNKSREVFGLYQAKREISSKDYVILTEGYLDVITTYQQGFKNVIAPLGTALTEAQLRRLSHLTKKVLIVFDSDEAGLKATKRAFSLIYANNMTARALLLPPGEDPDTFLRKRGAEAFRSQFKKVKGIVEFYLSLKGERVEKIKELLAVIKTISDPIIKAELLRELSEKTGISEQYLIEEIGRERKGPKERPTLSKKPVGLPKPEELLIALCIDHPEQLKIVKDSLNPDIIDNPMLRDILKRLLLAEGSTIREHLTEEELSHFSSVSLRFDVDEEAVEKNIIDCVKKIKGKNIRKRLKEIEMEIRMAEKEGDENLLSDLQKRLQETLKEGVNEGLL
;
A
#
# COMPACT_ATOMS: atom_id res chain seq x y z
N GLU A 1 8.73 27.81 -5.44
CA GLU A 1 8.65 26.81 -4.35
C GLU A 1 7.32 26.05 -4.35
N GLU A 2 6.18 26.73 -4.37
CA GLU A 2 4.84 26.10 -4.38
C GLU A 2 4.66 25.08 -5.52
N ILE A 3 5.16 25.36 -6.72
CA ILE A 3 5.08 24.42 -7.85
C ILE A 3 5.83 23.10 -7.60
N ILE A 4 6.89 23.14 -6.80
CA ILE A 4 7.64 21.94 -6.39
C ILE A 4 6.85 21.19 -5.31
N LEU A 5 6.32 21.90 -4.31
CA LEU A 5 5.47 21.32 -3.26
C LEU A 5 4.18 20.68 -3.81
N SER A 6 3.66 21.20 -4.92
CA SER A 6 2.52 20.62 -5.63
C SER A 6 2.85 19.31 -6.37
N GLY A 7 4.14 18.97 -6.52
CA GLY A 7 4.62 17.78 -7.23
C GLY A 7 4.68 17.92 -8.75
N LEU A 8 4.34 19.10 -9.30
CA LEU A 8 4.37 19.36 -10.75
C LEU A 8 5.79 19.51 -11.29
N CYS A 9 6.68 20.12 -10.51
CA CYS A 9 8.10 20.19 -10.79
C CYS A 9 8.91 19.53 -9.67
N LYS A 10 10.16 19.18 -9.98
CA LYS A 10 11.14 18.70 -9.02
C LYS A 10 12.48 19.42 -9.21
N LYS A 11 13.27 19.48 -8.15
CA LYS A 11 14.64 20.03 -8.23
C LYS A 11 15.62 18.91 -8.60
N THR A 12 16.49 19.15 -9.58
CA THR A 12 17.54 18.22 -10.01
C THR A 12 18.75 19.05 -10.38
N ASP A 13 19.91 18.78 -9.77
CA ASP A 13 21.18 19.49 -10.03
C ASP A 13 21.09 21.03 -9.95
N GLY A 14 20.25 21.53 -9.04
CA GLY A 14 20.02 22.97 -8.87
C GLY A 14 18.93 23.55 -9.77
N GLU A 15 18.53 22.84 -10.81
CA GLU A 15 17.50 23.25 -11.76
C GLU A 15 16.11 22.74 -11.38
N VAL A 16 15.08 23.49 -11.76
CA VAL A 16 13.68 23.10 -11.58
C VAL A 16 13.18 22.55 -12.90
N ILE A 17 12.80 21.26 -12.90
CA ILE A 17 12.37 20.55 -14.11
C ILE A 17 11.00 19.93 -13.89
N ASP A 18 10.26 19.75 -14.98
CA ASP A 18 8.94 19.11 -14.94
C ASP A 18 9.04 17.66 -14.44
N THR A 19 8.14 17.30 -13.52
CA THR A 19 7.99 15.92 -13.05
C THR A 19 7.46 15.02 -14.16
N PHE A 20 6.55 15.55 -14.98
CA PHE A 20 5.89 14.82 -16.07
C PHE A 20 6.38 15.34 -17.42
N ARG A 21 7.23 14.55 -18.08
CA ARG A 21 7.71 14.83 -19.44
C ARG A 21 7.32 13.70 -20.38
N ASP A 22 6.95 14.04 -21.61
CA ASP A 22 6.56 13.10 -22.66
C ASP A 22 5.47 12.09 -22.22
N ARG A 23 4.50 12.61 -21.46
CA ARG A 23 3.44 11.82 -20.85
C ARG A 23 2.05 12.32 -21.23
N LEU A 24 1.16 11.38 -21.51
CA LEU A 24 -0.27 11.61 -21.51
C LEU A 24 -0.72 11.83 -20.05
N MET A 25 -1.36 12.96 -19.78
CA MET A 25 -1.70 13.42 -18.44
C MET A 25 -3.13 13.06 -18.04
N PHE A 26 -3.29 12.51 -16.84
CA PHE A 26 -4.55 12.15 -16.20
C PHE A 26 -4.74 13.00 -14.93
N PRO A 27 -5.63 14.01 -14.93
CA PRO A 27 -5.90 14.78 -13.72
C PRO A 27 -6.58 13.91 -12.66
N LEU A 28 -6.13 14.05 -11.42
CA LEU A 28 -6.68 13.42 -10.22
C LEU A 28 -7.48 14.46 -9.45
N PHE A 29 -8.74 14.15 -9.13
CA PHE A 29 -9.67 15.12 -8.57
C PHE A 29 -9.97 14.87 -7.09
N SER A 30 -10.15 15.96 -6.34
CA SER A 30 -10.68 15.94 -4.98
C SER A 30 -12.14 15.47 -4.96
N SER A 31 -12.70 15.25 -3.77
CA SER A 31 -14.13 14.96 -3.60
C SER A 31 -15.04 16.10 -4.10
N ARG A 32 -14.51 17.33 -4.17
CA ARG A 32 -15.17 18.54 -4.67
C ARG A 32 -15.00 18.75 -6.17
N GLY A 33 -14.11 18.00 -6.83
CA GLY A 33 -13.87 18.10 -8.27
C GLY A 33 -12.73 19.04 -8.65
N GLU A 34 -11.90 19.45 -7.70
CA GLU A 34 -10.71 20.26 -7.97
C GLU A 34 -9.55 19.33 -8.37
N PRO A 35 -8.75 19.66 -9.39
CA PRO A 35 -7.50 18.94 -9.66
C PRO A 35 -6.54 19.08 -8.47
N ILE A 36 -6.09 17.96 -7.92
CA ILE A 36 -5.18 17.92 -6.75
C ILE A 36 -3.85 17.24 -7.05
N ALA A 37 -3.77 16.50 -8.16
CA ALA A 37 -2.57 15.81 -8.63
C ALA A 37 -2.78 15.32 -10.07
N PHE A 38 -1.74 14.71 -10.62
CA PHE A 38 -1.74 14.07 -11.93
C PHE A 38 -1.16 12.66 -11.88
N GLY A 39 -1.72 11.77 -12.68
CA GLY A 39 -1.05 10.59 -13.21
C GLY A 39 -0.55 10.88 -14.64
N GLY A 40 0.48 10.18 -15.08
CA GLY A 40 1.08 10.37 -16.40
C GLY A 40 1.55 9.07 -17.01
N ARG A 41 1.07 8.73 -18.20
CA ARG A 41 1.52 7.56 -18.97
C ARG A 41 2.53 7.99 -20.03
N ILE A 42 3.68 7.32 -20.09
CA ILE A 42 4.70 7.65 -21.10
C ILE A 42 4.18 7.40 -22.52
N ILE A 43 4.50 8.33 -23.42
CA ILE A 43 4.12 8.23 -24.84
C ILE A 43 5.22 7.52 -25.64
N SER A 44 6.49 7.77 -25.33
CA SER A 44 7.62 7.11 -25.99
C SER A 44 7.97 5.77 -25.32
N PRO A 45 7.89 4.64 -26.03
CA PRO A 45 8.21 3.31 -25.48
C PRO A 45 9.71 3.05 -25.32
N GLU A 46 10.58 3.88 -25.89
CA GLU A 46 12.05 3.72 -25.87
C GLU A 46 12.71 4.26 -24.60
N SER A 47 11.96 4.95 -23.75
CA SER A 47 12.48 5.50 -22.50
C SER A 47 12.51 4.45 -21.39
N GLN A 48 13.61 4.42 -20.62
CA GLN A 48 13.74 3.60 -19.41
C GLN A 48 12.86 4.07 -18.24
N ALA A 49 12.11 5.16 -18.41
CA ALA A 49 11.23 5.69 -17.38
C ALA A 49 9.98 4.81 -17.16
N PRO A 50 9.36 4.83 -15.97
CA PRO A 50 8.22 3.97 -15.67
C PRO A 50 7.02 4.28 -16.57
N LYS A 51 6.31 3.22 -17.01
CA LYS A 51 5.14 3.30 -17.89
C LYS A 51 4.08 4.28 -17.37
N TYR A 52 3.83 4.23 -16.05
CA TYR A 52 2.96 5.17 -15.35
C TYR A 52 3.72 5.85 -14.21
N LEU A 53 3.50 7.16 -14.07
CA LEU A 53 4.01 7.98 -12.99
C LEU A 53 2.85 8.71 -12.33
N ASN A 54 2.78 8.71 -11.00
CA ASN A 54 1.82 9.53 -10.27
C ASN A 54 2.56 10.67 -9.59
N SER A 55 1.84 11.75 -9.29
CA SER A 55 2.35 12.83 -8.45
C SER A 55 2.88 12.24 -7.13
N PRO A 56 3.96 12.81 -6.57
CA PRO A 56 4.44 12.42 -5.24
C PRO A 56 3.36 12.73 -4.18
N GLN A 57 3.59 12.26 -2.96
CA GLN A 57 2.75 12.66 -1.82
C GLN A 57 2.85 14.18 -1.64
N THR A 58 1.71 14.87 -1.55
CA THR A 58 1.66 16.32 -1.28
C THR A 58 0.65 16.62 -0.18
N ILE A 59 0.54 17.89 0.20
CA ILE A 59 -0.52 18.37 1.12
C ILE A 59 -1.92 18.22 0.50
N LEU A 60 -2.02 18.29 -0.83
CA LEU A 60 -3.29 18.18 -1.57
C LEU A 60 -3.62 16.74 -1.96
N PHE A 61 -2.61 15.89 -2.10
CA PHE A 61 -2.76 14.55 -2.69
C PHE A 61 -2.15 13.46 -1.84
N ASN A 62 -2.97 12.47 -1.47
CA ASN A 62 -2.52 11.24 -0.83
C ASN A 62 -2.96 10.01 -1.61
N LYS A 63 -1.99 9.35 -2.27
CA LYS A 63 -2.22 8.16 -3.11
C LYS A 63 -2.97 7.04 -2.37
N SER A 64 -2.67 6.84 -1.09
CA SER A 64 -3.31 5.79 -0.28
C SER A 64 -4.75 6.10 0.10
N ARG A 65 -5.22 7.33 -0.11
CA ARG A 65 -6.58 7.78 0.23
C ARG A 65 -7.40 8.14 -1.00
N GLU A 66 -6.77 8.66 -2.05
CA GLU A 66 -7.45 9.04 -3.28
C GLU A 66 -7.73 7.83 -4.17
N VAL A 67 -8.77 7.94 -4.97
CA VAL A 67 -9.26 6.91 -5.90
C VAL A 67 -9.55 7.57 -7.24
N PHE A 68 -9.02 7.04 -8.32
CA PHE A 68 -9.26 7.58 -9.64
C PHE A 68 -10.71 7.39 -10.08
N GLY A 69 -11.29 8.40 -10.73
CA GLY A 69 -12.66 8.38 -11.23
C GLY A 69 -13.75 8.56 -10.18
N LEU A 70 -13.42 8.59 -8.88
CA LEU A 70 -14.41 8.64 -7.80
C LEU A 70 -15.29 9.90 -7.85
N TYR A 71 -14.71 11.07 -8.15
CA TYR A 71 -15.48 12.31 -8.29
C TYR A 71 -16.54 12.22 -9.40
N GLN A 72 -16.16 11.67 -10.55
CA GLN A 72 -17.02 11.47 -11.71
C GLN A 72 -18.09 10.40 -11.45
N ALA A 73 -17.71 9.34 -10.72
CA ALA A 73 -18.54 8.16 -10.51
C ALA A 73 -19.50 8.26 -9.32
N LYS A 74 -19.24 9.14 -8.34
CA LYS A 74 -19.96 9.14 -7.04
C LYS A 74 -21.49 9.16 -7.14
N ARG A 75 -22.05 9.94 -8.07
CA ARG A 75 -23.51 10.01 -8.27
C ARG A 75 -24.07 8.70 -8.79
N GLU A 76 -23.41 8.11 -9.78
CA GLU A 76 -23.82 6.84 -10.37
C GLU A 76 -23.66 5.68 -9.37
N ILE A 77 -22.56 5.69 -8.59
CA ILE A 77 -22.32 4.69 -7.54
C ILE A 77 -23.46 4.70 -6.52
N SER A 78 -23.85 5.87 -6.02
CA SER A 78 -24.98 5.99 -5.08
C SER A 78 -26.31 5.62 -5.72
N SER A 79 -26.56 5.99 -6.98
CA SER A 79 -27.81 5.66 -7.67
C SER A 79 -27.96 4.16 -7.97
N LYS A 80 -26.88 3.48 -8.34
CA LYS A 80 -26.89 2.04 -8.67
C LYS A 80 -26.64 1.14 -7.46
N ASP A 81 -26.16 1.72 -6.36
CA ASP A 81 -25.70 1.02 -5.16
C ASP A 81 -24.66 -0.08 -5.46
N TYR A 82 -23.72 0.19 -6.37
CA TYR A 82 -22.48 -0.57 -6.48
C TYR A 82 -21.44 0.20 -7.29
N VAL A 83 -20.18 -0.16 -7.12
CA VAL A 83 -19.07 0.37 -7.91
C VAL A 83 -18.38 -0.73 -8.72
N ILE A 84 -17.92 -0.40 -9.91
CA ILE A 84 -17.01 -1.22 -10.72
C ILE A 84 -15.58 -0.80 -10.38
N LEU A 85 -14.78 -1.74 -9.87
CA LEU A 85 -13.39 -1.53 -9.49
C LEU A 85 -12.48 -2.18 -10.54
N THR A 86 -11.68 -1.35 -11.23
CA THR A 86 -10.68 -1.77 -12.24
C THR A 86 -9.26 -1.47 -11.77
N GLU A 87 -8.23 -1.86 -12.53
CA GLU A 87 -6.83 -1.73 -12.11
C GLU A 87 -6.19 -0.38 -12.45
N GLY A 88 -6.50 0.18 -13.62
CA GLY A 88 -5.79 1.35 -14.15
C GLY A 88 -6.67 2.50 -14.65
N TYR A 89 -6.00 3.60 -14.99
CA TYR A 89 -6.63 4.81 -15.53
C TYR A 89 -7.43 4.55 -16.80
N LEU A 90 -6.87 3.76 -17.72
CA LEU A 90 -7.47 3.53 -19.02
C LEU A 90 -8.69 2.60 -18.94
N ASP A 91 -8.66 1.63 -18.04
CA ASP A 91 -9.83 0.80 -17.75
C ASP A 91 -11.00 1.67 -17.31
N VAL A 92 -10.75 2.62 -16.39
CA VAL A 92 -11.77 3.57 -15.93
C VAL A 92 -12.25 4.43 -17.08
N ILE A 93 -11.35 5.04 -17.86
CA ILE A 93 -11.72 5.96 -18.95
C ILE A 93 -12.53 5.23 -20.02
N THR A 94 -12.06 4.09 -20.50
CA THR A 94 -12.74 3.30 -21.54
C THR A 94 -14.09 2.78 -21.02
N THR A 95 -14.14 2.23 -19.81
CA THR A 95 -15.38 1.76 -19.18
C THR A 95 -16.40 2.90 -19.01
N TYR A 96 -15.92 4.07 -18.59
CA TYR A 96 -16.75 5.26 -18.45
C TYR A 96 -17.26 5.76 -19.82
N GLN A 97 -16.42 5.81 -20.85
CA GLN A 97 -16.80 6.21 -22.21
C GLN A 97 -17.86 5.28 -22.79
N GLN A 98 -17.81 3.99 -22.47
CA GLN A 98 -18.78 2.98 -22.89
C GLN A 98 -20.09 2.99 -22.09
N GLY A 99 -20.28 3.99 -21.21
CA GLY A 99 -21.54 4.26 -20.52
C GLY A 99 -21.64 3.67 -19.11
N PHE A 100 -20.59 3.01 -18.61
CA PHE A 100 -20.55 2.51 -17.24
C PHE A 100 -19.98 3.59 -16.32
N LYS A 101 -20.85 4.47 -15.84
CA LYS A 101 -20.43 5.69 -15.12
C LYS A 101 -20.04 5.47 -13.65
N ASN A 102 -20.26 4.28 -13.09
CA ASN A 102 -19.92 3.90 -11.72
C ASN A 102 -18.59 3.12 -11.64
N VAL A 103 -17.56 3.55 -12.36
CA VAL A 103 -16.26 2.87 -12.44
C VAL A 103 -15.13 3.69 -11.81
N ILE A 104 -14.22 3.01 -11.10
CA ILE A 104 -13.08 3.59 -10.38
C ILE A 104 -11.84 2.69 -10.46
N ALA A 105 -10.67 3.23 -10.14
CA ALA A 105 -9.44 2.45 -9.97
C ALA A 105 -8.55 2.98 -8.82
N PRO A 106 -7.77 2.12 -8.15
CA PRO A 106 -6.66 2.53 -7.31
C PRO A 106 -5.57 3.25 -8.12
N LEU A 107 -4.72 4.02 -7.44
CA LEU A 107 -3.71 4.87 -8.07
C LEU A 107 -2.36 4.18 -8.24
N GLY A 108 -2.31 3.12 -9.05
CA GLY A 108 -1.08 2.38 -9.38
C GLY A 108 -0.47 1.64 -8.18
N THR A 109 -1.30 1.27 -7.20
CA THR A 109 -0.95 0.48 -6.02
C THR A 109 -2.07 -0.50 -5.69
N ALA A 110 -1.82 -1.43 -4.79
CA ALA A 110 -2.89 -2.23 -4.20
C ALA A 110 -3.96 -1.31 -3.57
N LEU A 111 -5.22 -1.78 -3.62
CA LEU A 111 -6.35 -1.16 -2.93
C LEU A 111 -6.05 -1.03 -1.43
N THR A 112 -6.43 0.09 -0.82
CA THR A 112 -6.18 0.36 0.60
C THR A 112 -7.48 0.42 1.42
N GLU A 113 -7.38 0.20 2.73
CA GLU A 113 -8.50 0.41 3.64
C GLU A 113 -9.02 1.85 3.63
N ALA A 114 -8.12 2.84 3.49
CA ALA A 114 -8.53 4.23 3.47
C ALA A 114 -9.35 4.59 2.22
N GLN A 115 -9.01 3.99 1.07
CA GLN A 115 -9.82 4.08 -0.15
C GLN A 115 -11.18 3.39 0.04
N LEU A 116 -11.20 2.20 0.65
CA LEU A 116 -12.45 1.49 0.95
C LEU A 116 -13.34 2.26 1.90
N ARG A 117 -12.80 2.83 3.00
CA ARG A 117 -13.57 3.66 3.93
C ARG A 117 -14.29 4.80 3.21
N ARG A 118 -13.61 5.49 2.29
CA ARG A 118 -14.21 6.55 1.48
C ARG A 118 -15.32 6.02 0.57
N LEU A 119 -15.05 4.93 -0.13
CA LEU A 119 -16.04 4.28 -0.99
C LEU A 119 -17.27 3.82 -0.21
N SER A 120 -17.07 3.38 1.04
CA SER A 120 -18.11 2.82 1.90
C SER A 120 -19.19 3.82 2.30
N HIS A 121 -18.95 5.13 2.12
CA HIS A 121 -19.96 6.18 2.26
C HIS A 121 -20.91 6.28 1.05
N LEU A 122 -20.54 5.72 -0.10
CA LEU A 122 -21.32 5.76 -1.34
C LEU A 122 -22.05 4.45 -1.61
N THR A 123 -21.40 3.31 -1.34
CA THR A 123 -21.98 1.96 -1.45
C THR A 123 -21.17 0.97 -0.63
N LYS A 124 -21.78 -0.16 -0.27
CA LYS A 124 -21.09 -1.31 0.34
C LYS A 124 -20.84 -2.46 -0.64
N LYS A 125 -21.19 -2.30 -1.93
CA LYS A 125 -21.13 -3.36 -2.95
C LYS A 125 -20.09 -3.03 -4.02
N VAL A 126 -19.15 -3.95 -4.24
CA VAL A 126 -18.06 -3.80 -5.20
C VAL A 126 -18.12 -4.90 -6.26
N LEU A 127 -18.04 -4.53 -7.54
CA LEU A 127 -17.80 -5.43 -8.65
C LEU A 127 -16.35 -5.28 -9.10
N ILE A 128 -15.52 -6.28 -8.81
CA ILE A 128 -14.11 -6.32 -9.21
C ILE A 128 -14.02 -6.79 -10.66
N VAL A 129 -13.38 -6.00 -11.52
CA VAL A 129 -13.10 -6.33 -12.92
C VAL A 129 -11.64 -6.00 -13.21
N PHE A 130 -10.78 -6.98 -12.94
CA PHE A 130 -9.33 -6.91 -13.06
C PHE A 130 -8.84 -7.71 -14.27
N ASP A 131 -7.54 -7.63 -14.53
CA ASP A 131 -6.92 -8.30 -15.66
C ASP A 131 -7.05 -9.82 -15.51
N SER A 132 -7.33 -10.51 -16.62
CA SER A 132 -7.55 -11.97 -16.60
C SER A 132 -6.25 -12.76 -16.74
N ASP A 133 -5.22 -12.34 -16.00
CA ASP A 133 -3.92 -13.00 -15.85
C ASP A 133 -3.66 -13.43 -14.39
N GLU A 134 -2.50 -14.04 -14.10
CA GLU A 134 -2.19 -14.48 -12.75
C GLU A 134 -2.05 -13.33 -11.74
N ALA A 135 -1.59 -12.16 -12.18
CA ALA A 135 -1.41 -11.00 -11.32
C ALA A 135 -2.77 -10.40 -10.93
N GLY A 136 -3.68 -10.23 -11.90
CA GLY A 136 -5.05 -9.78 -11.70
C GLY A 136 -5.88 -10.75 -10.86
N LEU A 137 -5.67 -12.07 -11.00
CA LEU A 137 -6.29 -13.06 -10.10
C LEU A 137 -5.80 -12.92 -8.65
N LYS A 138 -4.49 -12.74 -8.44
CA LYS A 138 -3.92 -12.47 -7.11
C LYS A 138 -4.43 -11.15 -6.54
N ALA A 139 -4.54 -10.11 -7.37
CA ALA A 139 -5.09 -8.81 -6.99
C ALA A 139 -6.57 -8.93 -6.59
N THR A 140 -7.36 -9.72 -7.33
CA THR A 140 -8.77 -9.98 -7.03
C THR A 140 -8.95 -10.67 -5.67
N LYS A 141 -8.14 -11.70 -5.36
CA LYS A 141 -8.14 -12.34 -4.04
C LYS A 141 -7.83 -11.34 -2.91
N ARG A 142 -6.81 -10.51 -3.09
CA ARG A 142 -6.44 -9.48 -2.10
C ARG A 142 -7.56 -8.46 -1.92
N ALA A 143 -8.18 -8.02 -3.01
CA ALA A 143 -9.31 -7.10 -2.98
C ALA A 143 -10.50 -7.71 -2.23
N PHE A 144 -10.85 -8.98 -2.49
CA PHE A 144 -11.86 -9.71 -1.72
C PHE A 144 -11.56 -9.68 -0.21
N SER A 145 -10.37 -10.11 0.20
CA SER A 145 -9.99 -10.09 1.62
C SER A 145 -10.17 -8.72 2.26
N LEU A 146 -9.69 -7.69 1.58
CA LEU A 146 -9.71 -6.32 2.11
C LEU A 146 -11.14 -5.75 2.18
N ILE A 147 -11.96 -5.97 1.15
CA ILE A 147 -13.34 -5.49 1.07
C ILE A 147 -14.18 -6.13 2.19
N TYR A 148 -14.10 -7.45 2.34
CA TYR A 148 -14.85 -8.18 3.36
C TYR A 148 -14.37 -7.86 4.78
N ALA A 149 -13.07 -7.63 4.99
CA ALA A 149 -12.54 -7.16 6.28
C ALA A 149 -13.06 -5.76 6.68
N ASN A 150 -13.48 -4.94 5.71
CA ASN A 150 -14.06 -3.61 5.92
C ASN A 150 -15.60 -3.61 5.91
N ASN A 151 -16.25 -4.76 6.18
CA ASN A 151 -17.70 -4.93 6.22
C ASN A 151 -18.40 -4.43 4.95
N MET A 152 -17.78 -4.75 3.80
CA MET A 152 -18.34 -4.53 2.47
C MET A 152 -18.44 -5.89 1.77
N THR A 153 -19.23 -5.95 0.70
CA THR A 153 -19.39 -7.16 -0.12
C THR A 153 -18.78 -6.95 -1.50
N ALA A 154 -18.25 -8.03 -2.06
CA ALA A 154 -17.68 -8.00 -3.40
C ALA A 154 -18.20 -9.16 -4.24
N ARG A 155 -18.24 -8.92 -5.55
CA ARG A 155 -18.32 -9.93 -6.59
C ARG A 155 -17.20 -9.70 -7.59
N ALA A 156 -16.80 -10.72 -8.33
CA ALA A 156 -15.77 -10.62 -9.35
C ALA A 156 -16.33 -10.99 -10.72
N LEU A 157 -15.92 -10.24 -11.74
CA LEU A 157 -16.10 -10.60 -13.13
C LEU A 157 -14.76 -10.97 -13.73
N LEU A 158 -14.63 -12.23 -14.15
CA LEU A 158 -13.47 -12.70 -14.92
C LEU A 158 -13.76 -12.49 -16.41
N LEU A 159 -12.92 -11.69 -17.07
CA LEU A 159 -12.95 -11.51 -18.51
C LEU A 159 -12.29 -12.73 -19.20
N PRO A 160 -12.41 -12.87 -20.53
CA PRO A 160 -11.65 -13.87 -21.26
C PRO A 160 -10.14 -13.74 -20.99
N PRO A 161 -9.38 -14.85 -21.01
CA PRO A 161 -7.95 -14.84 -20.73
C PRO A 161 -7.19 -13.82 -21.59
N GLY A 162 -6.29 -13.06 -20.96
CA GLY A 162 -5.48 -12.04 -21.63
C GLY A 162 -6.23 -10.77 -22.05
N GLU A 163 -7.48 -10.58 -21.61
CA GLU A 163 -8.20 -9.32 -21.76
C GLU A 163 -8.23 -8.56 -20.41
N ASP A 164 -8.12 -7.24 -20.52
CA ASP A 164 -8.43 -6.26 -19.47
C ASP A 164 -9.75 -5.53 -19.83
N PRO A 165 -10.35 -4.72 -18.93
CA PRO A 165 -11.56 -3.97 -19.25
C PRO A 165 -11.41 -3.09 -20.50
N ASP A 166 -10.26 -2.42 -20.65
CA ASP A 166 -9.97 -1.51 -21.75
C ASP A 166 -9.92 -2.23 -23.12
N THR A 167 -9.13 -3.30 -23.25
CA THR A 167 -9.01 -4.11 -24.46
C THR A 167 -10.30 -4.83 -24.79
N PHE A 168 -11.01 -5.38 -23.78
CA PHE A 168 -12.27 -6.06 -24.00
C PHE A 168 -13.32 -5.10 -24.57
N LEU A 169 -13.47 -3.93 -23.94
CA LEU A 169 -14.46 -2.93 -24.35
C LEU A 169 -14.14 -2.33 -25.71
N ARG A 170 -12.87 -2.05 -26.01
CA ARG A 170 -12.49 -1.55 -27.35
C ARG A 170 -12.73 -2.57 -28.45
N LYS A 171 -12.52 -3.86 -28.19
CA LYS A 171 -12.71 -4.92 -29.19
C LYS A 171 -14.18 -5.32 -29.37
N ARG A 172 -14.96 -5.37 -28.28
CA ARG A 172 -16.28 -6.03 -28.27
C ARG A 172 -17.45 -5.10 -27.91
N GLY A 173 -17.16 -3.89 -27.41
CA GLY A 173 -18.15 -2.87 -27.10
C GLY A 173 -18.94 -3.10 -25.80
N ALA A 174 -19.76 -2.10 -25.48
CA ALA A 174 -20.52 -2.04 -24.24
C ALA A 174 -21.52 -3.19 -24.07
N GLU A 175 -22.23 -3.61 -25.12
CA GLU A 175 -23.23 -4.68 -25.03
C GLU A 175 -22.59 -6.04 -24.68
N ALA A 176 -21.45 -6.35 -25.31
CA ALA A 176 -20.70 -7.55 -24.98
C ALA A 176 -20.23 -7.53 -23.51
N PHE A 177 -19.82 -6.37 -22.99
CA PHE A 177 -19.41 -6.23 -21.60
C PHE A 177 -20.60 -6.39 -20.64
N ARG A 178 -21.77 -5.80 -20.95
CA ARG A 178 -23.01 -6.04 -20.18
C ARG A 178 -23.39 -7.51 -20.15
N SER A 179 -23.23 -8.23 -21.27
CA SER A 179 -23.56 -9.66 -21.31
C SER A 179 -22.64 -10.50 -20.40
N GLN A 180 -21.41 -10.04 -20.12
CA GLN A 180 -20.53 -10.70 -19.16
C GLN A 180 -21.06 -10.61 -17.72
N PHE A 181 -21.95 -9.67 -17.39
CA PHE A 181 -22.45 -9.51 -16.02
C PHE A 181 -23.26 -10.72 -15.55
N LYS A 182 -23.76 -11.55 -16.48
CA LYS A 182 -24.40 -12.85 -16.19
C LYS A 182 -23.43 -13.88 -15.59
N LYS A 183 -22.12 -13.67 -15.72
CA LYS A 183 -21.05 -14.55 -15.24
C LYS A 183 -20.35 -14.03 -13.98
N VAL A 184 -20.90 -12.98 -13.36
CA VAL A 184 -20.36 -12.41 -12.13
C VAL A 184 -20.45 -13.43 -11.01
N LYS A 185 -19.35 -13.64 -10.30
CA LYS A 185 -19.23 -14.64 -9.24
C LYS A 185 -19.13 -13.99 -7.87
N GLY A 186 -19.84 -14.54 -6.90
CA GLY A 186 -19.58 -14.26 -5.48
C GLY A 186 -18.20 -14.80 -5.06
N ILE A 187 -17.73 -14.42 -3.87
CA ILE A 187 -16.41 -14.87 -3.38
C ILE A 187 -16.29 -16.39 -3.32
N VAL A 188 -17.32 -17.10 -2.86
CA VAL A 188 -17.31 -18.57 -2.75
C VAL A 188 -17.17 -19.20 -4.14
N GLU A 189 -18.04 -18.85 -5.07
CA GLU A 189 -18.00 -19.35 -6.44
C GLU A 189 -16.69 -18.97 -7.16
N PHE A 190 -16.19 -17.76 -6.91
CA PHE A 190 -14.91 -17.31 -7.46
C PHE A 190 -13.79 -18.27 -7.06
N TYR A 191 -13.57 -18.47 -5.75
CA TYR A 191 -12.50 -19.35 -5.25
C TYR A 191 -12.63 -20.79 -5.73
N LEU A 192 -13.86 -21.34 -5.76
CA LEU A 192 -14.11 -22.69 -6.24
C LEU A 192 -13.93 -22.85 -7.75
N SER A 193 -14.00 -21.75 -8.51
CA SER A 193 -13.80 -21.79 -9.97
C SER A 193 -12.35 -21.63 -10.42
N LEU A 194 -11.42 -21.32 -9.49
CA LEU A 194 -10.00 -21.21 -9.81
C LEU A 194 -9.38 -22.59 -10.04
N LYS A 195 -8.34 -22.64 -10.87
CA LYS A 195 -7.53 -23.85 -11.06
C LYS A 195 -6.78 -24.20 -9.75
N GLY A 196 -6.53 -25.49 -9.55
CA GLY A 196 -5.78 -26.04 -8.40
C GLY A 196 -6.61 -27.01 -7.56
N GLU A 197 -6.04 -27.47 -6.44
CA GLU A 197 -6.73 -28.41 -5.56
C GLU A 197 -7.89 -27.77 -4.83
N ARG A 198 -9.07 -28.41 -4.87
CA ARG A 198 -10.30 -27.92 -4.25
C ARG A 198 -10.13 -27.64 -2.75
N VAL A 199 -9.45 -28.53 -2.05
CA VAL A 199 -9.21 -28.43 -0.59
C VAL A 199 -8.37 -27.19 -0.25
N GLU A 200 -7.36 -26.87 -1.06
CA GLU A 200 -6.56 -25.66 -0.87
C GLU A 200 -7.39 -24.40 -1.06
N LYS A 201 -8.25 -24.34 -2.09
CA LYS A 201 -9.10 -23.17 -2.34
C LYS A 201 -10.13 -22.94 -1.22
N ILE A 202 -10.67 -24.02 -0.66
CA ILE A 202 -11.54 -23.95 0.51
C ILE A 202 -10.76 -23.38 1.70
N LYS A 203 -9.54 -23.87 1.96
CA LYS A 203 -8.68 -23.36 3.06
C LYS A 203 -8.31 -21.89 2.87
N GLU A 204 -7.96 -21.48 1.65
CA GLU A 204 -7.69 -20.07 1.32
C GLU A 204 -8.92 -19.20 1.60
N LEU A 205 -10.11 -19.64 1.19
CA LEU A 205 -11.36 -18.92 1.43
C LEU A 205 -11.72 -18.86 2.92
N LEU A 206 -11.57 -19.95 3.67
CA LEU A 206 -11.79 -19.96 5.13
C LEU A 206 -10.86 -18.97 5.85
N ALA A 207 -9.61 -18.83 5.38
CA ALA A 207 -8.69 -17.83 5.91
C ALA A 207 -9.20 -16.39 5.68
N VAL A 208 -9.88 -16.13 4.55
CA VAL A 208 -10.55 -14.85 4.30
C VAL A 208 -11.79 -14.68 5.18
N ILE A 209 -12.65 -15.70 5.28
CA ILE A 209 -13.86 -15.65 6.12
C ILE A 209 -13.49 -15.38 7.58
N LYS A 210 -12.37 -15.93 8.05
CA LYS A 210 -11.85 -15.69 9.41
C LYS A 210 -11.59 -14.20 9.70
N THR A 211 -11.15 -13.40 8.72
CA THR A 211 -10.83 -11.98 8.92
C THR A 211 -12.06 -11.06 8.94
N ILE A 212 -13.23 -11.58 8.56
CA ILE A 212 -14.47 -10.80 8.52
C ILE A 212 -14.89 -10.46 9.96
N SER A 213 -15.36 -9.24 10.23
CA SER A 213 -15.83 -8.90 11.58
C SER A 213 -17.33 -9.15 11.74
N ASP A 214 -18.10 -8.94 10.67
CA ASP A 214 -19.55 -9.11 10.64
C ASP A 214 -19.97 -10.60 10.73
N PRO A 215 -20.70 -11.03 11.79
CA PRO A 215 -21.12 -12.41 11.97
C PRO A 215 -22.18 -12.87 10.96
N ILE A 216 -23.00 -11.95 10.43
CA ILE A 216 -24.04 -12.27 9.45
C ILE A 216 -23.40 -12.60 8.12
N ILE A 217 -22.45 -11.77 7.67
CA ILE A 217 -21.70 -12.02 6.43
C ILE A 217 -20.93 -13.35 6.53
N LYS A 218 -20.31 -13.64 7.68
CA LYS A 218 -19.64 -14.93 7.92
C LYS A 218 -20.59 -16.11 7.76
N ALA A 219 -21.74 -16.07 8.43
CA ALA A 219 -22.72 -17.15 8.40
C ALA A 219 -23.23 -17.39 6.97
N GLU A 220 -23.52 -16.32 6.23
CA GLU A 220 -23.98 -16.42 4.84
C GLU A 220 -22.93 -17.10 3.93
N LEU A 221 -21.66 -16.70 4.03
CA LEU A 221 -20.57 -17.29 3.25
C LEU A 221 -20.28 -18.74 3.64
N LEU A 222 -20.39 -19.08 4.92
CA LEU A 222 -20.20 -20.46 5.39
C LEU A 222 -21.31 -21.38 4.92
N ARG A 223 -22.55 -20.92 4.96
CA ARG A 223 -23.69 -21.63 4.39
C ARG A 223 -23.53 -21.85 2.88
N GLU A 224 -23.20 -20.80 2.12
CA GLU A 224 -22.97 -20.93 0.66
C GLU A 224 -21.81 -21.90 0.36
N LEU A 225 -20.72 -21.82 1.13
CA LEU A 225 -19.58 -22.73 0.99
C LEU A 225 -19.97 -24.17 1.30
N SER A 226 -20.78 -24.40 2.34
CA SER A 226 -21.30 -25.71 2.71
C SER A 226 -22.14 -26.30 1.57
N GLU A 227 -23.11 -25.55 1.06
CA GLU A 227 -23.98 -25.97 -0.05
C GLU A 227 -23.19 -26.34 -1.32
N LYS A 228 -22.19 -25.53 -1.68
CA LYS A 228 -21.37 -25.77 -2.89
C LYS A 228 -20.31 -26.86 -2.70
N THR A 229 -19.93 -27.20 -1.47
CA THR A 229 -18.87 -28.19 -1.20
C THR A 229 -19.37 -29.53 -0.69
N GLY A 230 -20.58 -29.57 -0.11
CA GLY A 230 -21.10 -30.72 0.63
C GLY A 230 -20.43 -30.91 1.99
N ILE A 231 -19.52 -30.02 2.41
CA ILE A 231 -18.89 -30.06 3.73
C ILE A 231 -19.87 -29.43 4.73
N SER A 232 -20.09 -30.07 5.87
CA SER A 232 -21.03 -29.54 6.88
C SER A 232 -20.57 -28.17 7.38
N GLU A 233 -21.53 -27.25 7.56
CA GLU A 233 -21.26 -25.91 8.10
C GLU A 233 -20.55 -25.97 9.46
N GLN A 234 -20.94 -26.92 10.30
CA GLN A 234 -20.29 -27.18 11.59
C GLN A 234 -18.79 -27.46 11.44
N TYR A 235 -18.39 -28.29 10.47
CA TYR A 235 -16.97 -28.59 10.23
C TYR A 235 -16.22 -27.35 9.72
N LEU A 236 -16.85 -26.53 8.86
CA LEU A 236 -16.24 -25.29 8.38
C LEU A 236 -16.03 -24.27 9.51
N ILE A 237 -16.99 -24.16 10.43
CA ILE A 237 -16.90 -23.32 11.63
C ILE A 237 -15.76 -23.81 12.54
N GLU A 238 -15.70 -25.12 12.79
CA GLU A 238 -14.63 -25.74 13.58
C GLU A 238 -13.25 -25.50 12.95
N GLU A 239 -13.12 -25.62 11.63
CA GLU A 239 -11.84 -25.38 10.95
C GLU A 239 -11.40 -23.90 11.03
N ILE A 240 -12.33 -22.94 11.04
CA ILE A 240 -12.01 -21.52 11.27
C ILE A 240 -11.58 -21.29 12.73
N GLY A 241 -12.30 -21.92 13.67
CA GLY A 241 -12.10 -21.82 15.12
C GLY A 241 -10.90 -22.61 15.63
N ARG A 242 -10.43 -23.61 14.87
CA ARG A 242 -9.13 -24.25 15.06
C ARG A 242 -8.06 -23.18 14.86
N GLU A 243 -7.63 -22.58 15.97
CA GLU A 243 -6.23 -22.23 16.08
C GLU A 243 -5.47 -23.50 15.74
N ARG A 244 -4.61 -23.44 14.71
CA ARG A 244 -3.69 -24.55 14.45
C ARG A 244 -2.84 -24.70 15.71
N LYS A 245 -3.26 -25.58 16.63
CA LYS A 245 -2.35 -26.34 17.48
C LYS A 245 -1.66 -27.32 16.55
N GLY A 246 -0.72 -26.80 15.75
CA GLY A 246 0.29 -27.65 15.15
C GLY A 246 1.02 -28.42 16.27
N PRO A 247 1.77 -29.47 15.94
CA PRO A 247 2.71 -30.05 16.90
C PRO A 247 3.52 -28.91 17.50
N LYS A 248 3.78 -28.94 18.82
CA LYS A 248 4.70 -28.00 19.47
C LYS A 248 6.08 -28.16 18.85
N GLU A 249 6.30 -27.52 17.71
CA GLU A 249 7.62 -27.08 17.30
C GLU A 249 8.07 -26.05 18.33
N ARG A 250 9.30 -26.24 18.82
CA ARG A 250 10.03 -25.26 19.62
C ARG A 250 9.87 -23.88 18.96
N PRO A 251 9.80 -22.78 19.72
CA PRO A 251 9.33 -21.49 19.23
C PRO A 251 10.17 -21.02 18.04
N THR A 252 9.70 -21.32 16.84
CA THR A 252 10.16 -20.72 15.60
C THR A 252 9.26 -19.52 15.38
N LEU A 253 9.85 -18.35 15.53
CA LEU A 253 9.22 -17.05 15.35
C LEU A 253 8.37 -17.03 14.08
N SER A 254 7.09 -16.71 14.27
CA SER A 254 6.07 -16.58 13.24
C SER A 254 6.55 -15.81 12.02
N LYS A 255 6.55 -16.44 10.84
CA LYS A 255 6.52 -15.72 9.56
C LYS A 255 5.10 -15.18 9.34
N LYS A 256 4.85 -13.96 9.84
CA LYS A 256 3.90 -13.03 9.18
C LYS A 256 4.32 -12.90 7.71
N PRO A 257 3.43 -12.60 6.74
CA PRO A 257 3.87 -12.17 5.43
C PRO A 257 4.74 -10.93 5.65
N VAL A 258 6.05 -11.10 5.52
CA VAL A 258 7.02 -10.04 5.84
C VAL A 258 6.89 -9.03 4.71
N GLY A 259 6.27 -7.89 5.00
CA GLY A 259 6.41 -6.72 4.15
C GLY A 259 7.90 -6.37 4.01
N LEU A 260 8.22 -5.46 3.10
CA LEU A 260 9.58 -4.89 3.06
C LEU A 260 10.06 -4.57 4.49
N PRO A 261 11.31 -4.90 4.81
CA PRO A 261 11.82 -4.76 6.17
C PRO A 261 11.74 -3.29 6.51
N LYS A 262 11.52 -2.98 7.79
CA LYS A 262 11.58 -1.58 8.17
C LYS A 262 12.98 -1.04 7.84
N PRO A 263 13.13 0.20 7.36
CA PRO A 263 14.45 0.79 7.10
C PRO A 263 15.41 0.64 8.28
N GLU A 264 14.89 0.71 9.51
CA GLU A 264 15.63 0.50 10.75
C GLU A 264 16.17 -0.94 10.88
N GLU A 265 15.38 -1.96 10.50
CA GLU A 265 15.76 -3.37 10.58
C GLU A 265 16.77 -3.74 9.49
N LEU A 266 16.59 -3.21 8.28
CA LEU A 266 17.52 -3.40 7.17
C LEU A 266 18.86 -2.70 7.43
N LEU A 267 18.84 -1.48 7.96
CA LEU A 267 20.06 -0.76 8.32
C LEU A 267 20.90 -1.56 9.32
N ILE A 268 20.27 -2.08 10.37
CA ILE A 268 20.97 -2.88 11.40
C ILE A 268 21.53 -4.18 10.79
N ALA A 269 20.77 -4.87 9.95
CA ALA A 269 21.25 -6.06 9.25
C ALA A 269 22.49 -5.76 8.39
N LEU A 270 22.44 -4.69 7.59
CA LEU A 270 23.57 -4.26 6.75
C LEU A 270 24.78 -3.86 7.59
N CYS A 271 24.60 -3.20 8.73
CA CYS A 271 25.70 -2.86 9.64
C CYS A 271 26.38 -4.08 10.27
N ILE A 272 25.65 -5.19 10.45
CA ILE A 272 26.19 -6.43 11.02
C ILE A 272 27.00 -7.20 9.97
N ASP A 273 26.53 -7.22 8.73
CA ASP A 273 27.17 -7.95 7.63
C ASP A 273 28.34 -7.15 7.01
N HIS A 274 28.24 -5.82 7.02
CA HIS A 274 29.21 -4.88 6.45
C HIS A 274 29.70 -3.86 7.50
N PRO A 275 30.45 -4.32 8.50
CA PRO A 275 30.92 -3.48 9.61
C PRO A 275 31.79 -2.30 9.17
N GLU A 276 32.47 -2.40 8.03
CA GLU A 276 33.27 -1.33 7.43
C GLU A 276 32.45 -0.09 7.07
N GLN A 277 31.15 -0.24 6.85
CA GLN A 277 30.24 0.84 6.48
C GLN A 277 29.63 1.57 7.70
N LEU A 278 29.90 1.11 8.93
CA LEU A 278 29.38 1.74 10.15
C LEU A 278 29.80 3.20 10.30
N LYS A 279 30.95 3.58 9.74
CA LYS A 279 31.43 4.96 9.76
C LYS A 279 30.42 5.91 9.09
N ILE A 280 29.84 5.51 7.96
CA ILE A 280 28.83 6.29 7.23
C ILE A 280 27.60 6.50 8.11
N VAL A 281 27.16 5.46 8.81
CA VAL A 281 25.99 5.52 9.71
C VAL A 281 26.28 6.41 10.91
N LYS A 282 27.47 6.29 11.51
CA LYS A 282 27.92 7.11 12.64
C LYS A 282 27.93 8.60 12.31
N ASP A 283 28.41 8.95 11.12
CA ASP A 283 28.52 10.33 10.68
C ASP A 283 27.16 10.91 10.23
N SER A 284 26.22 10.06 9.81
CA SER A 284 24.99 10.48 9.14
C SER A 284 23.70 10.30 9.93
N LEU A 285 23.70 9.54 11.03
CA LEU A 285 22.49 9.16 11.76
C LEU A 285 22.69 9.22 13.28
N ASN A 286 21.86 10.02 13.96
CA ASN A 286 21.72 9.93 15.42
C ASN A 286 20.75 8.79 15.79
N PRO A 287 21.15 7.74 16.53
CA PRO A 287 20.29 6.61 16.88
C PRO A 287 19.02 7.01 17.66
N ASP A 288 19.04 8.11 18.41
CA ASP A 288 17.90 8.53 19.23
C ASP A 288 16.64 8.87 18.43
N ILE A 289 16.78 9.08 17.12
CA ILE A 289 15.64 9.32 16.23
C ILE A 289 14.85 8.04 15.88
N ILE A 290 15.36 6.86 16.23
CA ILE A 290 14.69 5.56 15.99
C ILE A 290 13.60 5.33 17.03
N ASP A 291 12.35 5.18 16.59
CA ASP A 291 11.19 5.01 17.49
C ASP A 291 11.25 3.74 18.35
N ASN A 292 11.74 2.62 17.79
CA ASN A 292 11.76 1.34 18.49
C ASN A 292 12.94 1.31 19.49
N PRO A 293 12.68 1.23 20.82
CA PRO A 293 13.74 1.25 21.83
C PRO A 293 14.75 0.10 21.67
N MET A 294 14.28 -1.08 21.26
CA MET A 294 15.13 -2.25 21.06
C MET A 294 16.10 -2.02 19.88
N LEU A 295 15.60 -1.57 18.74
CA LEU A 295 16.45 -1.29 17.56
C LEU A 295 17.40 -0.11 17.81
N ARG A 296 16.95 0.89 18.57
CA ARG A 296 17.79 2.02 19.00
C ARG A 296 18.96 1.54 19.84
N ASP A 297 18.69 0.70 20.83
CA ASP A 297 19.73 0.14 21.71
C ASP A 297 20.73 -0.71 20.93
N ILE A 298 20.25 -1.59 20.04
CA ILE A 298 21.09 -2.40 19.16
C ILE A 298 21.99 -1.51 18.31
N LEU A 299 21.45 -0.51 17.63
CA LEU A 299 22.26 0.39 16.79
C LEU A 299 23.28 1.18 17.63
N LYS A 300 22.94 1.62 18.85
CA LYS A 300 23.90 2.27 19.75
C LYS A 300 25.06 1.34 20.10
N ARG A 301 24.76 0.08 20.45
CA ARG A 301 25.80 -0.95 20.71
C ARG A 301 26.71 -1.15 19.49
N LEU A 302 26.13 -1.21 18.30
CA LEU A 302 26.88 -1.35 17.04
C LEU A 302 27.80 -0.16 16.75
N LEU A 303 27.34 1.08 16.97
CA LEU A 303 28.14 2.29 16.70
C LEU A 303 29.25 2.56 17.73
N LEU A 304 29.14 1.93 18.91
CA LEU A 304 30.16 1.93 19.96
C LEU A 304 31.20 0.83 19.76
N ALA A 305 30.86 -0.23 19.04
CA ALA A 305 31.79 -1.33 18.74
C ALA A 305 32.86 -0.89 17.73
N GLU A 306 34.11 -1.27 17.98
CA GLU A 306 35.23 -1.04 17.06
C GLU A 306 35.44 -2.28 16.18
N GLY A 307 35.15 -2.15 14.88
CA GLY A 307 35.49 -3.15 13.86
C GLY A 307 34.99 -4.57 14.16
N SER A 308 35.88 -5.57 14.07
CA SER A 308 35.58 -7.02 14.07
C SER A 308 34.87 -7.57 15.32
N THR A 309 34.63 -6.76 16.35
CA THR A 309 33.97 -7.17 17.62
C THR A 309 32.45 -6.95 17.63
N ILE A 310 31.87 -6.43 16.55
CA ILE A 310 30.44 -6.12 16.44
C ILE A 310 29.51 -7.29 16.79
N ARG A 311 29.85 -8.50 16.35
CA ARG A 311 29.02 -9.69 16.61
C ARG A 311 29.00 -10.09 18.09
N GLU A 312 30.03 -9.72 18.86
CA GLU A 312 30.13 -10.01 20.30
C GLU A 312 29.23 -9.09 21.14
N HIS A 313 28.78 -7.97 20.57
CA HIS A 313 27.89 -7.01 21.22
C HIS A 313 26.40 -7.35 21.01
N LEU A 314 26.11 -8.45 20.31
CA LEU A 314 24.78 -8.93 19.99
C LEU A 314 24.54 -10.30 20.63
N THR A 315 23.32 -10.54 21.08
CA THR A 315 22.87 -11.85 21.53
C THR A 315 22.71 -12.82 20.35
N GLU A 316 22.74 -14.13 20.62
CA GLU A 316 22.49 -15.15 19.58
C GLU A 316 21.12 -14.98 18.90
N GLU A 317 20.10 -14.55 19.67
CA GLU A 317 18.76 -14.26 19.13
C GLU A 317 18.75 -13.05 18.19
N GLU A 318 19.48 -11.97 18.52
CA GLU A 318 19.62 -10.79 17.66
C GLU A 318 20.38 -11.12 16.37
N LEU A 319 21.50 -11.84 16.47
CA LEU A 319 22.28 -12.28 15.31
C LEU A 319 21.44 -13.15 14.38
N SER A 320 20.70 -14.11 14.93
CA SER A 320 19.79 -14.97 14.18
C SER A 320 18.68 -14.16 13.49
N HIS A 321 18.10 -13.19 14.20
CA HIS A 321 17.07 -12.31 13.65
C HIS A 321 17.57 -11.51 12.45
N PHE A 322 18.68 -10.76 12.59
CA PHE A 322 19.18 -9.89 11.52
C PHE A 322 19.85 -10.65 10.38
N SER A 323 20.47 -11.81 10.64
CA SER A 323 20.91 -12.72 9.56
C SER A 323 19.72 -13.17 8.71
N SER A 324 18.57 -13.43 9.34
CA SER A 324 17.34 -13.77 8.62
C SER A 324 16.73 -12.59 7.86
N VAL A 325 16.99 -11.35 8.31
CA VAL A 325 16.59 -10.13 7.59
C VAL A 325 17.48 -9.99 6.36
N SER A 326 18.80 -10.03 6.52
CA SER A 326 19.76 -9.93 5.42
C SER A 326 19.51 -10.96 4.31
N LEU A 327 19.40 -12.26 4.65
CA LEU A 327 19.13 -13.33 3.67
C LEU A 327 17.82 -13.19 2.88
N ARG A 328 16.87 -12.36 3.34
CA ARG A 328 15.61 -12.10 2.62
C ARG A 328 15.72 -10.97 1.61
N PHE A 329 16.77 -10.17 1.68
CA PHE A 329 17.04 -9.06 0.78
C PHE A 329 18.34 -9.37 0.07
N ASP A 330 18.21 -9.83 -1.17
CA ASP A 330 19.33 -10.05 -2.09
C ASP A 330 19.95 -8.69 -2.42
N VAL A 331 20.73 -8.17 -1.49
CA VAL A 331 21.43 -6.89 -1.60
C VAL A 331 22.69 -7.19 -2.39
N ASP A 332 22.74 -6.66 -3.61
CA ASP A 332 23.94 -6.64 -4.44
C ASP A 332 25.11 -6.06 -3.62
N GLU A 333 26.20 -6.83 -3.48
CA GLU A 333 27.39 -6.44 -2.72
C GLU A 333 27.95 -5.10 -3.23
N GLU A 334 27.77 -4.79 -4.52
CA GLU A 334 28.20 -3.52 -5.13
C GLU A 334 27.29 -2.33 -4.77
N ALA A 335 26.14 -2.55 -4.12
CA ALA A 335 25.14 -1.52 -3.78
C ALA A 335 24.89 -1.34 -2.27
N VAL A 336 25.69 -1.96 -1.40
CA VAL A 336 25.52 -1.91 0.07
C VAL A 336 25.52 -0.47 0.61
N GLU A 337 26.50 0.34 0.22
CA GLU A 337 26.62 1.73 0.67
C GLU A 337 25.37 2.56 0.30
N LYS A 338 24.90 2.40 -0.94
CA LYS A 338 23.67 3.07 -1.42
C LYS A 338 22.44 2.65 -0.60
N ASN A 339 22.31 1.36 -0.28
CA ASN A 339 21.20 0.86 0.53
C ASN A 339 21.24 1.40 1.97
N ILE A 340 22.43 1.53 2.56
CA ILE A 340 22.62 2.17 3.87
C ILE A 340 22.18 3.64 3.82
N ILE A 341 22.65 4.39 2.82
CA ILE A 341 22.28 5.81 2.62
C ILE A 341 20.76 5.96 2.46
N ASP A 342 20.12 5.08 1.68
CA ASP A 342 18.67 5.09 1.48
C ASP A 342 17.90 4.76 2.76
N CYS A 343 18.41 3.84 3.59
CA CYS A 343 17.83 3.55 4.90
C CYS A 343 17.93 4.76 5.83
N VAL A 344 19.12 5.37 5.93
CA VAL A 344 19.36 6.58 6.73
C VAL A 344 18.40 7.71 6.33
N LYS A 345 18.26 7.98 5.02
CA LYS A 345 17.31 8.99 4.50
C LYS A 345 15.86 8.66 4.89
N LYS A 346 15.43 7.41 4.75
CA LYS A 346 14.07 7.00 5.13
C LYS A 346 13.80 7.19 6.62
N ILE A 347 14.76 6.87 7.48
CA ILE A 347 14.67 7.02 8.95
C ILE A 347 14.58 8.50 9.32
N LYS A 348 15.51 9.33 8.83
CA LYS A 348 15.50 10.78 9.08
C LYS A 348 14.22 11.44 8.58
N GLY A 349 13.80 11.14 7.35
CA GLY A 349 12.55 11.68 6.79
C GLY A 349 11.30 11.25 7.56
N LYS A 350 11.29 10.04 8.14
CA LYS A 350 10.21 9.60 9.03
C LYS A 350 10.21 10.41 10.34
N ASN A 351 11.37 10.66 10.95
CA ASN A 351 11.49 11.47 12.16
C ASN A 351 11.05 12.92 11.93
N ILE A 352 11.49 13.56 10.85
CA ILE A 352 11.10 14.93 10.50
C ILE A 352 9.58 15.04 10.34
N ARG A 353 8.97 14.12 9.57
CA ARG A 353 7.49 14.10 9.42
C ARG A 353 6.74 13.89 10.73
N LYS A 354 7.34 13.17 11.69
CA LYS A 354 6.76 12.99 13.03
C LYS A 354 6.82 14.29 13.83
N ARG A 355 7.99 14.92 13.90
CA ARG A 355 8.20 16.22 14.56
C ARG A 355 7.29 17.31 14.00
N LEU A 356 7.14 17.39 12.68
CA LEU A 356 6.22 18.36 12.05
C LEU A 356 4.77 18.16 12.50
N LYS A 357 4.30 16.90 12.57
CA LYS A 357 2.95 16.60 13.07
C LYS A 357 2.76 16.93 14.55
N GLU A 358 3.78 16.70 15.37
CA GLU A 358 3.76 17.04 16.79
C GLU A 358 3.69 18.56 16.96
N ILE A 359 4.52 19.32 16.25
CA ILE A 359 4.51 20.79 16.28
C ILE A 359 3.16 21.34 15.77
N GLU A 360 2.62 20.79 14.68
CA GLU A 360 1.29 21.18 14.17
C GLU A 360 0.18 20.93 15.19
N MET A 361 0.28 19.86 15.98
CA MET A 361 -0.67 19.55 17.03
C MET A 361 -0.52 20.51 18.22
N GLU A 362 0.72 20.82 18.62
CA GLU A 362 1.03 21.80 19.67
C GLU A 362 0.53 23.20 19.29
N ILE A 363 0.72 23.63 18.04
CA ILE A 363 0.22 24.91 17.53
C ILE A 363 -1.29 25.01 17.69
N ARG A 364 -2.05 23.98 17.29
CA ARG A 364 -3.52 23.97 17.44
C ARG A 364 -3.98 24.04 18.90
N MET A 365 -3.20 23.49 19.82
CA MET A 365 -3.49 23.57 21.26
C MET A 365 -3.19 24.99 21.78
N ALA A 366 -2.04 25.56 21.43
CA ALA A 366 -1.67 26.92 21.81
C ALA A 366 -2.66 27.97 21.27
N GLU A 367 -3.13 27.83 20.02
CA GLU A 367 -4.17 28.68 19.43
C GLU A 367 -5.49 28.62 20.20
N LYS A 368 -5.86 27.43 20.70
CA LYS A 368 -7.08 27.22 21.48
C LYS A 368 -6.98 27.83 22.87
N GLU A 369 -5.78 27.83 23.45
CA GLU A 369 -5.49 28.35 24.80
C GLU A 369 -5.17 29.85 24.80
N GLY A 370 -4.90 30.45 23.64
CA GLY A 370 -4.59 31.87 23.50
C GLY A 370 -3.18 32.26 23.94
N ASP A 371 -2.24 31.31 23.99
CA ASP A 371 -0.85 31.56 24.38
C ASP A 371 -0.03 32.05 23.18
N GLU A 372 0.01 33.38 22.99
CA GLU A 372 0.71 34.02 21.88
C GLU A 372 2.25 33.81 21.92
N ASN A 373 2.84 33.67 23.11
CA ASN A 373 4.28 33.45 23.26
C ASN A 373 4.65 32.03 22.82
N LEU A 374 3.90 31.03 23.27
CA LEU A 374 4.08 29.64 22.85
C LEU A 374 3.82 29.48 21.34
N LEU A 375 2.82 30.16 20.80
CA LEU A 375 2.51 30.13 19.37
C LEU A 375 3.69 30.64 18.52
N SER A 376 4.29 31.77 18.91
CA SER A 376 5.45 32.33 18.20
C SER A 376 6.66 31.38 18.24
N ASP A 377 6.91 30.72 19.37
CA ASP A 377 8.02 29.77 19.50
C ASP A 377 7.78 28.50 18.65
N LEU A 378 6.57 27.96 18.68
CA LEU A 378 6.20 26.79 17.89
C LEU A 378 6.24 27.06 16.38
N GLN A 379 5.84 28.26 15.93
CA GLN A 379 5.96 28.66 14.53
C GLN A 379 7.42 28.73 14.07
N LYS A 380 8.31 29.25 14.92
CA LYS A 380 9.75 29.27 14.63
C LYS A 380 10.31 27.84 14.54
N ARG A 381 9.95 26.97 15.49
CA ARG A 381 10.35 25.56 15.52
C ARG A 381 9.84 24.77 14.31
N LEU A 382 8.64 25.11 13.82
CA LEU A 382 8.08 24.56 12.58
C LEU A 382 8.93 24.95 11.37
N GLN A 383 9.27 26.24 11.24
CA GLN A 383 10.12 26.73 10.15
C GLN A 383 11.52 26.11 10.18
N GLU A 384 12.12 25.99 11.36
CA GLU A 384 13.43 25.35 11.53
C GLU A 384 13.40 23.88 11.13
N THR A 385 12.37 23.14 11.55
CA THR A 385 12.21 21.70 11.21
C THR A 385 11.92 21.49 9.71
N LEU A 386 11.17 22.40 9.08
CA LEU A 386 10.96 22.39 7.63
C LEU A 386 12.27 22.66 6.88
N LYS A 387 13.04 23.65 7.32
CA LYS A 387 14.35 24.00 6.73
C LYS A 387 15.35 22.85 6.86
N GLU A 388 15.38 22.17 8.02
CA GLU A 388 16.15 20.94 8.25
C GLU A 388 15.80 19.87 7.20
N GLY A 389 14.50 19.58 7.02
CA GLY A 389 14.06 18.56 6.06
C GLY A 389 14.35 18.89 4.60
N VAL A 390 14.25 20.17 4.20
CA VAL A 390 14.59 20.61 2.84
C VAL A 390 16.10 20.54 2.59
N ASN A 391 16.92 21.00 3.54
CA ASN A 391 18.38 20.98 3.41
C ASN A 391 18.94 19.56 3.28
N GLU A 392 18.33 18.59 3.97
CA GLU A 392 18.72 17.18 3.88
C GLU A 392 18.07 16.43 2.70
N GLY A 393 17.20 17.08 1.91
CA GLY A 393 16.49 16.47 0.78
C GLY A 393 15.48 15.39 1.19
N LEU A 394 14.86 15.56 2.37
CA LEU A 394 13.97 14.59 3.02
C LEU A 394 12.48 14.98 2.94
N LEU A 395 12.22 16.25 2.63
CA LEU A 395 10.94 16.87 2.31
C LEU A 395 11.03 17.45 0.90
#